data_AF-A0A7X3CMM2-F1
#
_entry.id   AF-A0A7X3CMM2-F1
#
_cell.length_a   1.000
_cell.length_b   1.000
_cell.length_c   1.000
_cell.angle_alpha   90.00
_cell.angle_beta   90.00
_cell.angle_gamma   90.00
#
_symmetry.space_group_name_H-M   'P 1'
#
loop_
_entity.id
_entity.type
_entity.pdbx_description
1 polymer ?
#
loop_
_entity_poly.entity_id
_entity_poly.type
_entity_poly.pdbx_seq_one_letter_code
_entity_poly.pdbx_strand_id
1 'polypeptide(L)'
;MKKAITMSLIFVSIILSGCNSKKLSDAEFTNLTPAEIKMGNFTYLMTDEVLTTDEVEEQIGKVTQIQEMVSYSEDQNPYKNPSEIFKVKDTSVEKAIAIQVNDKLYIANIDK
;
A
#
# COMPACT_ATOMS: atom_id res chain seq x y z
N MET A 1 -65.60 -6.20 11.52
CA MET A 1 -64.75 -6.84 12.56
C MET A 1 -63.42 -7.20 11.93
N LYS A 2 -62.35 -6.78 12.60
CA LYS A 2 -60.95 -6.83 12.16
C LYS A 2 -60.46 -8.28 12.01
N LYS A 3 -59.72 -8.59 10.95
CA LYS A 3 -58.72 -9.68 10.98
C LYS A 3 -57.41 -9.10 10.44
N ALA A 4 -56.50 -8.84 11.37
CA ALA A 4 -55.18 -8.31 11.09
C ALA A 4 -54.31 -9.41 10.47
N ILE A 5 -53.67 -9.09 9.36
CA ILE A 5 -52.65 -9.94 8.74
C ILE A 5 -51.33 -9.54 9.41
N THR A 6 -50.94 -10.28 10.44
CA THR A 6 -49.60 -10.17 11.03
C THR A 6 -48.59 -10.76 10.04
N MET A 7 -47.98 -9.87 9.25
CA MET A 7 -46.89 -10.20 8.36
C MET A 7 -45.60 -10.31 9.20
N SER A 8 -45.16 -11.54 9.48
CA SER A 8 -43.87 -11.80 10.13
C SER A 8 -42.73 -11.27 9.26
N LEU A 9 -42.09 -10.20 9.70
CA LEU A 9 -40.79 -9.77 9.17
C LEU A 9 -39.72 -10.75 9.67
N ILE A 10 -39.31 -11.66 8.80
CA ILE A 10 -38.11 -12.47 9.01
C ILE A 10 -36.92 -11.53 8.77
N PHE A 11 -36.30 -11.08 9.86
CA PHE A 11 -34.97 -10.47 9.80
C PHE A 11 -33.98 -11.57 9.45
N VAL A 12 -33.66 -11.69 8.17
CA VAL A 12 -32.50 -12.46 7.72
C VAL A 12 -31.28 -11.57 7.90
N SER A 13 -30.57 -11.73 9.02
CA SER A 13 -29.28 -11.11 9.27
C SER A 13 -28.21 -11.81 8.42
N ILE A 14 -28.12 -11.44 7.15
CA ILE A 14 -26.93 -11.66 6.31
C ILE A 14 -25.98 -10.49 6.64
N ILE A 15 -24.66 -10.59 6.86
CA ILE A 15 -23.68 -11.66 6.68
C ILE A 15 -22.52 -11.36 7.65
N LEU A 16 -21.84 -12.42 8.08
CA LEU A 16 -20.45 -12.41 8.50
C LEU A 16 -19.58 -11.47 7.67
N SER A 17 -18.61 -10.81 8.30
CA SER A 17 -17.19 -10.95 7.93
C SER A 17 -16.33 -10.36 9.04
N GLY A 18 -15.56 -11.24 9.67
CA GLY A 18 -14.60 -10.86 10.71
C GLY A 18 -13.63 -9.80 10.19
N CYS A 19 -13.35 -8.82 11.05
CA CYS A 19 -12.24 -7.90 10.89
C CYS A 19 -10.94 -8.68 11.05
N ASN A 20 -10.51 -9.37 9.99
CA ASN A 20 -9.14 -9.84 9.89
C ASN A 20 -8.29 -8.60 9.66
N SER A 21 -7.67 -8.06 10.72
CA SER A 21 -6.64 -7.02 10.57
C SER A 21 -5.58 -7.56 9.62
N LYS A 22 -5.59 -7.08 8.37
CA LYS A 22 -4.65 -7.50 7.33
C LYS A 22 -3.25 -7.14 7.86
N LYS A 23 -2.43 -8.14 8.17
CA LYS A 23 -1.08 -7.92 8.68
C LYS A 23 -0.29 -7.18 7.59
N LEU A 24 0.26 -6.02 7.94
CA LEU A 24 1.14 -5.25 7.04
C LEU A 24 2.43 -6.02 6.79
N SER A 25 2.89 -6.01 5.55
CA SER A 25 4.21 -6.52 5.18
C SER A 25 5.30 -5.52 5.57
N ASP A 26 6.40 -6.03 6.09
CA ASP A 26 7.61 -5.24 6.29
C ASP A 26 8.40 -5.18 4.98
N ALA A 27 9.02 -4.03 4.71
CA ALA A 27 9.81 -3.80 3.51
C ALA A 27 11.15 -3.13 3.82
N GLU A 28 12.14 -3.44 2.98
CA GLU A 28 13.45 -2.81 2.98
C GLU A 28 13.55 -1.85 1.80
N PHE A 29 14.13 -0.66 2.02
CA PHE A 29 14.28 0.39 1.00
C PHE A 29 15.76 0.73 0.79
N THR A 30 16.24 0.78 -0.45
CA THR A 30 17.60 1.26 -0.75
C THR A 30 17.57 2.72 -1.18
N ASN A 31 18.60 3.50 -0.82
CA ASN A 31 18.70 4.89 -1.24
C ASN A 31 19.46 5.10 -2.58
N LEU A 32 19.46 4.07 -3.44
CA LEU A 32 19.97 4.16 -4.82
C LEU A 32 19.00 4.95 -5.70
N THR A 33 19.48 5.43 -6.85
CA THR A 33 18.63 6.08 -7.85
C THR A 33 18.63 5.27 -9.14
N PRO A 34 17.51 4.63 -9.53
CA PRO A 34 16.24 4.54 -8.79
C PRO A 34 16.33 3.68 -7.51
N ALA A 35 15.42 3.91 -6.56
CA ALA A 35 15.37 3.19 -5.29
C ALA A 35 14.77 1.79 -5.46
N GLU A 36 15.34 0.80 -4.77
CA GLU A 36 14.79 -0.56 -4.71
C GLU A 36 13.97 -0.74 -3.42
N ILE A 37 12.80 -1.38 -3.54
CA ILE A 37 11.95 -1.77 -2.41
C ILE A 37 11.82 -3.30 -2.40
N LYS A 38 12.26 -3.94 -1.32
CA LYS A 38 12.14 -5.40 -1.14
C LYS A 38 11.01 -5.67 -0.14
N MET A 39 9.99 -6.41 -0.57
CA MET A 39 8.83 -6.76 0.26
C MET A 39 8.42 -8.21 0.01
N GLY A 40 8.68 -9.08 0.99
CA GLY A 40 8.49 -10.52 0.82
C GLY A 40 9.40 -11.09 -0.28
N ASN A 41 8.81 -11.71 -1.30
CA ASN A 41 9.54 -12.29 -2.43
C ASN A 41 9.67 -11.34 -3.63
N PHE A 42 9.20 -10.10 -3.51
CA PHE A 42 9.17 -9.14 -4.59
C PHE A 42 10.21 -8.05 -4.37
N THR A 43 10.89 -7.67 -5.46
CA THR A 43 11.75 -6.49 -5.53
C THR A 43 11.10 -5.53 -6.51
N TYR A 44 10.88 -4.29 -6.08
CA TYR A 44 10.30 -3.24 -6.90
C TYR A 44 11.31 -2.14 -7.13
N LEU A 45 11.25 -1.50 -8.29
CA LEU A 45 12.04 -0.34 -8.64
C LEU A 45 11.14 0.89 -8.66
N MET A 46 11.47 1.88 -7.82
CA MET A 46 10.72 3.14 -7.75
C MET A 46 10.93 3.96 -9.03
N THR A 47 9.88 4.64 -9.47
CA THR A 47 9.92 5.54 -10.62
C THR A 47 9.69 6.99 -10.20
N ASP A 48 9.85 7.93 -11.13
CA ASP A 48 9.56 9.35 -10.90
C ASP A 48 8.06 9.70 -11.02
N GLU A 49 7.21 8.72 -11.37
CA GLU A 49 5.76 8.92 -11.50
C GLU A 49 5.11 8.99 -10.12
N VAL A 50 4.38 10.10 -9.91
CA VAL A 50 3.69 10.42 -8.66
C VAL A 50 2.19 10.17 -8.83
N LEU A 51 1.62 9.44 -7.88
CA LEU A 51 0.21 9.12 -7.80
C LEU A 51 -0.53 10.08 -6.84
N THR A 52 -1.80 10.28 -7.10
CA THR A 52 -2.73 10.92 -6.17
C THR A 52 -3.35 9.90 -5.21
N THR A 53 -3.97 10.39 -4.14
CA THR A 53 -4.55 9.52 -3.09
C THR A 53 -5.73 8.67 -3.58
N ASP A 54 -6.40 9.05 -4.67
CA ASP A 54 -7.49 8.30 -5.30
C ASP A 54 -7.03 7.22 -6.29
N GLU A 55 -5.73 7.18 -6.59
CA GLU A 55 -5.06 6.17 -7.41
C GLU A 55 -4.47 5.01 -6.58
N VAL A 56 -4.60 5.07 -5.26
CA VAL A 56 -4.18 4.03 -4.31
C VAL A 56 -5.36 3.49 -3.50
N GLU A 57 -5.20 2.27 -3.01
CA GLU A 57 -6.19 1.57 -2.17
C GLU A 57 -5.65 1.39 -0.75
N GLU A 58 -5.81 0.21 -0.14
CA GLU A 58 -5.37 -0.03 1.22
C GLU A 58 -3.85 0.00 1.38
N GLN A 59 -3.39 0.38 2.57
CA GLN A 59 -2.02 0.14 3.01
C GLN A 59 -1.78 -1.38 3.10
N ILE A 60 -0.72 -1.84 2.46
CA ILE A 60 -0.34 -3.26 2.42
C ILE A 60 1.02 -3.52 3.08
N GLY A 61 1.81 -2.48 3.32
CA GLY A 61 3.11 -2.61 3.96
C GLY A 61 3.67 -1.31 4.50
N LYS A 62 4.89 -1.42 5.03
CA LYS A 62 5.66 -0.29 5.56
C LYS A 62 7.16 -0.57 5.41
N VAL A 63 7.93 0.48 5.18
CA VAL A 63 9.38 0.44 5.23
C VAL A 63 9.80 0.36 6.69
N THR A 64 10.47 -0.73 7.07
CA THR A 64 11.00 -0.93 8.42
C THR A 64 12.52 -0.80 8.48
N GLN A 65 13.17 -0.86 7.32
CA GLN A 65 14.62 -0.76 7.19
C GLN A 65 14.99 0.04 5.95
N ILE A 66 15.95 0.95 6.13
CA ILE A 66 16.58 1.69 5.03
C ILE A 66 18.02 1.17 4.92
N GLN A 67 18.36 0.66 3.74
CA GLN A 67 19.73 0.30 3.38
C GLN A 67 20.41 1.50 2.73
N GLU A 68 21.30 2.14 3.48
CA GLU A 68 22.12 3.23 2.97
C GLU A 68 23.28 2.69 2.13
N MET A 69 23.17 2.86 0.81
CA MET A 69 24.19 2.48 -0.18
C MET A 69 25.01 3.69 -0.64
N VAL A 70 24.39 4.88 -0.62
CA VAL A 70 24.98 6.16 -1.01
C VAL A 70 24.84 7.15 0.14
N SER A 71 25.86 7.97 0.38
CA SER A 71 25.76 9.08 1.32
C SER A 71 25.37 10.35 0.58
N TYR A 72 24.22 10.93 0.93
CA TYR A 72 23.77 12.23 0.46
C TYR A 72 23.99 13.28 1.54
N SER A 73 24.25 14.53 1.14
CA SER A 73 24.02 15.64 2.06
C SER A 73 22.51 15.79 2.33
N GLU A 74 22.17 16.37 3.48
CA GLU A 74 20.77 16.47 3.94
C GLU A 74 19.87 17.20 2.94
N ASP A 75 20.41 18.19 2.23
CA ASP A 75 19.73 18.98 1.20
C ASP A 75 19.65 18.26 -0.16
N GLN A 76 20.46 17.23 -0.39
CA GLN A 76 20.54 16.51 -1.67
C GLN A 76 19.91 15.12 -1.64
N ASN A 77 19.48 14.61 -0.48
CA ASN A 77 18.85 13.29 -0.40
C ASN A 77 17.50 13.29 -1.16
N PRO A 78 17.38 12.53 -2.27
CA PRO A 78 16.15 12.47 -3.04
C PRO A 78 15.05 11.65 -2.34
N TYR A 79 15.38 10.84 -1.33
CA TYR A 79 14.45 9.91 -0.67
C TYR A 79 14.40 10.16 0.84
N LYS A 80 13.73 11.24 1.26
CA LYS A 80 13.49 11.50 2.69
C LYS A 80 12.26 10.74 3.14
N ASN A 81 12.38 10.13 4.31
CA ASN A 81 11.29 9.49 5.05
C ASN A 81 10.45 8.49 4.21
N PRO A 82 11.07 7.48 3.56
CA PRO A 82 10.29 6.40 2.97
C PRO A 82 9.50 5.68 4.07
N SER A 83 8.19 5.50 3.89
CA SER A 83 7.30 5.04 4.97
C SER A 83 6.28 3.99 4.50
N GLU A 84 5.11 4.41 4.04
CA GLU A 84 3.94 3.56 3.86
C GLU A 84 3.86 3.00 2.45
N ILE A 85 3.50 1.73 2.32
CA ILE A 85 3.31 1.05 1.03
C ILE A 85 1.83 0.74 0.83
N PHE A 86 1.30 1.16 -0.31
CA PHE A 86 -0.10 1.00 -0.69
C PHE A 86 -0.24 0.15 -1.94
N LYS A 87 -1.42 -0.45 -2.09
CA LYS A 87 -1.82 -1.07 -3.34
C LYS A 87 -2.20 0.02 -4.36
N VAL A 88 -1.70 -0.11 -5.59
CA VAL A 88 -2.12 0.74 -6.72
C VAL A 88 -3.48 0.25 -7.22
N LYS A 89 -4.41 1.18 -7.45
CA LYS A 89 -5.76 0.88 -7.93
C LYS A 89 -5.71 0.16 -9.29
N ASP A 90 -6.63 -0.78 -9.50
CA ASP A 90 -6.75 -1.58 -10.73
C ASP A 90 -5.47 -2.35 -11.14
N THR A 91 -4.50 -2.47 -10.23
CA THR A 91 -3.21 -3.13 -10.46
C THR A 91 -2.94 -4.18 -9.38
N SER A 92 -2.32 -5.30 -9.77
CA SER A 92 -1.92 -6.33 -8.81
C SER A 92 -0.62 -5.94 -8.11
N VAL A 93 -0.49 -6.29 -6.83
CA VAL A 93 0.73 -6.05 -6.03
C VAL A 93 1.96 -6.70 -6.65
N GLU A 94 1.79 -7.81 -7.39
CA GLU A 94 2.87 -8.48 -8.13
C GLU A 94 3.42 -7.67 -9.31
N LYS A 95 2.70 -6.61 -9.75
CA LYS A 95 3.09 -5.75 -10.86
C LYS A 95 3.60 -4.40 -10.39
N ALA A 96 2.86 -3.75 -9.49
CA ALA A 96 3.22 -2.45 -8.97
C ALA A 96 2.67 -2.21 -7.57
N ILE A 97 3.36 -1.35 -6.84
CA ILE A 97 2.98 -0.81 -5.53
C ILE A 97 3.17 0.71 -5.54
N ALA A 98 2.54 1.41 -4.61
CA ALA A 98 2.84 2.81 -4.33
C ALA A 98 3.62 2.90 -3.01
N ILE A 99 4.67 3.73 -2.97
CA ILE A 99 5.47 4.00 -1.77
C ILE A 99 5.40 5.49 -1.43
N GLN A 100 5.17 5.80 -0.16
CA GLN A 100 5.25 7.17 0.33
C GLN A 100 6.71 7.56 0.58
N VAL A 101 7.19 8.60 -0.12
CA VAL A 101 8.52 9.21 0.03
C VAL A 101 8.38 10.72 -0.13
N ASN A 102 9.01 11.54 0.72
CA ASN A 102 8.88 13.01 0.69
C ASN A 102 7.41 13.51 0.64
N ASP A 103 6.52 12.90 1.42
CA ASP A 103 5.08 13.24 1.43
C ASP A 103 4.35 13.04 0.09
N LYS A 104 4.94 12.27 -0.84
CA LYS A 104 4.36 11.92 -2.14
C LYS A 104 4.27 10.41 -2.30
N LEU A 105 3.30 9.95 -3.08
CA LEU A 105 3.15 8.54 -3.45
C LEU A 105 3.84 8.32 -4.79
N TYR A 106 4.90 7.54 -4.83
CA TYR A 106 5.57 7.15 -6.08
C TYR A 106 5.17 5.74 -6.47
N ILE A 107 4.97 5.49 -7.76
CA ILE A 107 4.79 4.13 -8.26
C ILE A 107 6.15 3.41 -8.30
N ALA A 108 6.15 2.16 -7.85
CA ALA A 108 7.27 1.25 -7.98
C ALA A 108 6.81 -0.02 -8.71
N ASN A 109 7.50 -0.37 -9.79
CA ASN A 109 7.16 -1.51 -10.64
C ASN A 109 8.02 -2.72 -10.26
N ILE A 110 7.49 -3.92 -10.42
CA ILE A 110 8.25 -5.15 -10.17
C ILE A 110 9.53 -5.18 -11.04
N ASP A 111 10.66 -5.41 -10.39
CA ASP A 111 11.94 -5.68 -11.06
C ASP A 111 12.02 -7.18 -11.38
N LYS A 112 12.32 -7.52 -12.64
CA LYS A 112 12.14 -8.87 -13.20
C LYS A 112 13.18 -9.88 -12.74
#